data_AF-A0A553FLZ1-F1
#
_entry.id   AF-A0A553FLZ1-F1
#
_cell.length_a   1.000
_cell.length_b   1.000
_cell.length_c   1.000
_cell.angle_alpha   90.00
_cell.angle_beta   90.00
_cell.angle_gamma   90.00
#
_symmetry.space_group_name_H-M   'P 1'
#
loop_
_entity.id
_entity.type
_entity.pdbx_description
1 polymer ?
#
loop_
_entity_poly.entity_id
_entity_poly.type
_entity_poly.pdbx_seq_one_letter_code
_entity_poly.pdbx_strand_id
1 'polypeptide(L)' 'MKKIQLSVTVEEGNLIFKGLSKLPFEEVYELIGKLNEQANHQLRDGSGSDQKNLRDKLDNFLDQ' A
#
# COMPACT_ATOMS: atom_id res chain seq x y z
N MET A 1 22.11 -1.43 -6.63
CA MET A 1 21.14 -0.32 -6.82
C MET A 1 20.66 0.16 -5.45
N LYS A 2 20.42 1.46 -5.27
CA LYS A 2 19.84 2.02 -4.04
C LYS A 2 18.32 2.04 -4.14
N LYS A 3 17.60 1.74 -3.06
CA LYS A 3 16.13 1.79 -2.99
C LYS A 3 15.70 3.06 -2.24
N ILE A 4 14.56 3.63 -2.63
CA ILE A 4 13.90 4.73 -1.94
C ILE A 4 12.47 4.32 -1.59
N GLN A 5 11.92 4.84 -0.50
CA GLN A 5 10.48 4.76 -0.18
C GLN A 5 9.86 6.13 -0.45
N LEU A 6 8.75 6.13 -1.20
CA LEU A 6 7.91 7.32 -1.38
C LEU A 6 6.62 7.14 -0.59
N SER A 7 6.29 8.13 0.23
CA SER A 7 4.96 8.29 0.82
C SER A 7 4.22 9.32 -0.02
N VAL A 8 3.16 8.88 -0.67
CA VAL A 8 2.27 9.71 -1.51
C VAL A 8 0.83 9.38 -1.17
N THR A 9 -0.09 10.31 -1.43
CA THR A 9 -1.52 9.99 -1.33
C THR A 9 -1.96 9.08 -2.48
N VAL A 10 -3.17 8.52 -2.38
CA VAL A 10 -3.75 7.70 -3.45
C VAL A 10 -3.93 8.52 -4.74
N GLU A 11 -4.32 9.79 -4.61
CA GLU A 11 -4.48 10.72 -5.74
C GLU A 11 -3.14 11.00 -6.44
N GLU A 12 -2.08 11.24 -5.67
CA GLU A 12 -0.72 11.42 -6.18
C GLU A 12 -0.20 10.13 -6.84
N GLY A 13 -0.45 8.97 -6.24
CA GLY A 13 -0.14 7.67 -6.83
C GLY A 13 -0.83 7.46 -8.18
N ASN A 14 -2.14 7.77 -8.26
CA ASN A 14 -2.90 7.72 -9.51
C ASN A 14 -2.33 8.65 -10.58
N LEU A 15 -1.85 9.85 -10.20
CA LEU A 15 -1.21 10.78 -11.11
C LEU A 15 0.11 10.21 -11.67
N ILE A 16 0.91 9.54 -10.83
CA ILE A 16 2.13 8.85 -11.25
C ILE A 16 1.81 7.76 -12.27
N PHE A 17 0.83 6.88 -11.97
CA PHE A 17 0.42 5.83 -12.90
C PHE A 17 -0.08 6.38 -14.25
N LYS A 18 -0.85 7.47 -14.23
CA LYS A 18 -1.31 8.18 -15.43
C LYS A 18 -0.16 8.83 -16.21
N GLY A 19 0.90 9.25 -15.54
CA GLY A 19 2.12 9.73 -16.19
C GLY A 19 2.85 8.60 -16.90
N LEU A 20 3.09 7.49 -16.19
CA LEU A 20 3.76 6.29 -16.73
C LEU A 20 3.00 5.68 -17.92
N SER A 21 1.66 5.70 -17.91
CA SER A 21 0.85 5.17 -19.01
C SER A 21 0.99 5.94 -20.33
N LYS A 22 1.69 7.08 -20.34
CA LYS A 22 1.98 7.87 -21.55
C LYS A 22 3.33 7.52 -22.20
N LEU A 23 4.15 6.71 -21.53
CA LEU A 23 5.43 6.23 -22.04
C LEU A 23 5.25 4.90 -22.79
N PRO A 24 6.21 4.48 -23.62
CA PRO A 24 6.18 3.17 -24.26
C PRO A 24 6.04 2.05 -23.22
N PHE A 25 5.12 1.12 -23.46
CA PHE A 25 4.78 0.07 -22.49
C PHE A 25 6.00 -0.78 -22.06
N GLU A 26 6.89 -1.07 -23.00
CA GLU A 26 8.12 -1.85 -22.75
C GLU A 26 9.05 -1.22 -21.71
N GLU A 27 9.01 0.11 -21.55
CA GLU A 27 9.84 0.83 -20.58
C GLU A 27 9.23 0.84 -19.17
N VAL A 28 7.90 0.74 -19.06
CA VAL A 28 7.18 1.01 -17.80
C VAL A 28 6.46 -0.19 -17.19
N TYR A 29 6.26 -1.29 -17.91
CA TYR A 29 5.44 -2.40 -17.40
C TYR A 29 5.96 -2.98 -16.08
N GLU A 30 7.28 -3.22 -15.96
CA GLU A 30 7.87 -3.72 -14.72
C GLU A 30 7.78 -2.70 -13.60
N LEU A 31 7.96 -1.42 -13.92
CA LEU A 31 7.92 -0.34 -12.95
C LEU A 31 6.50 -0.20 -12.36
N ILE A 32 5.48 -0.20 -13.22
CA ILE A 32 4.08 -0.16 -12.82
C ILE A 32 3.74 -1.36 -11.93
N GLY A 33 4.18 -2.57 -12.30
CA GLY A 33 4.00 -3.77 -11.49
C GLY A 33 4.61 -3.61 -10.08
N LYS A 34 5.88 -3.19 -10.02
CA LYS A 34 6.59 -2.97 -8.74
C LYS A 34 5.94 -1.89 -7.88
N LEU A 35 5.41 -0.81 -8.48
CA LEU A 35 4.71 0.25 -7.75
C LEU A 35 3.36 -0.23 -7.22
N ASN A 36 2.62 -1.00 -8.01
CA ASN A 36 1.31 -1.52 -7.63
C ASN A 36 1.42 -2.53 -6.47
N GLU A 37 2.42 -3.42 -6.51
CA GLU A 37 2.72 -4.33 -5.40
C GLU A 37 3.05 -3.58 -4.10
N GLN A 38 3.89 -2.54 -4.18
CA GLN A 38 4.25 -1.72 -3.02
C GLN A 38 3.04 -0.97 -2.43
N ALA A 39 2.18 -0.40 -3.28
CA ALA A 39 0.97 0.28 -2.84
C ALA A 39 0.01 -0.69 -2.12
N ASN A 40 -0.23 -1.87 -2.71
CA ASN A 40 -1.09 -2.89 -2.10
C ASN A 40 -0.55 -3.41 -0.78
N HIS A 41 0.77 -3.56 -0.63
CA HIS A 41 1.38 -3.97 0.64
C HIS A 41 1.15 -2.91 1.73
N GLN A 42 1.34 -1.63 1.40
CA GLN A 42 1.14 -0.53 2.35
C GLN A 42 -0.33 -0.36 2.75
N LEU A 43 -1.27 -0.53 1.81
CA LEU A 43 -2.71 -0.48 2.10
C LEU A 43 -3.16 -1.67 2.97
N ARG A 44 -2.59 -2.86 2.75
CA ARG A 44 -2.92 -4.06 3.52
C ARG A 44 -2.37 -3.99 4.95
N ASP A 45 -1.17 -3.45 5.13
CA ASP A 45 -0.55 -3.29 6.44
C ASP A 45 -1.20 -2.17 7.27
N GLY A 46 -1.81 -1.16 6.62
CA GLY A 46 -2.62 -0.13 7.27
C GLY A 46 -3.90 -0.64 7.94
N SER A 47 -4.31 -1.89 7.67
CA SER A 47 -5.50 -2.53 8.24
C SER A 47 -5.21 -3.35 9.51
N GLY A 48 -3.95 -3.39 9.98
CA GLY A 48 -3.49 -4.26 11.08
C GLY A 48 -3.73 -3.75 12.50
N SER A 49 -4.23 -2.52 12.69
CA SER A 49 -4.31 -1.88 14.01
C SER A 49 -5.64 -2.12 14.74
N ASP A 50 -6.73 -2.40 14.02
CA ASP A 50 -8.07 -2.46 14.62
C ASP A 50 -8.47 -3.86 15.11
N GLN A 51 -7.96 -4.94 14.52
CA GLN A 51 -8.26 -6.30 14.97
C GLN A 51 -7.59 -6.67 16.29
N LYS A 52 -6.39 -6.13 16.56
CA LYS A 52 -5.70 -6.37 17.84
C LYS A 52 -6.50 -5.75 18.98
N ASN A 53 -6.96 -4.52 18.79
CA ASN A 53 -7.85 -3.84 19.75
C ASN A 53 -9.20 -4.54 19.95
N LEU A 54 -9.77 -5.20 18.93
CA LEU A 54 -11.02 -5.94 19.08
C LEU A 54 -10.83 -7.26 19.83
N ARG A 55 -9.75 -7.98 19.58
CA ARG A 55 -9.40 -9.21 20.33
C ARG A 55 -9.08 -8.91 21.79
N ASP A 56 -8.24 -7.90 22.04
CA ASP A 56 -7.87 -7.48 23.40
C ASP A 56 -9.11 -7.01 24.20
N LYS A 57 -10.11 -6.40 23.54
CA LYS A 57 -11.40 -6.02 24.15
C LYS A 57 -12.32 -7.21 24.44
N LEU A 58 -12.31 -8.23 23.58
CA LEU A 58 -13.13 -9.43 23.75
C LEU A 58 -12.61 -10.29 24.90
N ASP A 59 -11.29 -10.45 25.01
CA ASP A 59 -10.67 -11.21 26.11
C ASP A 59 -10.97 -10.55 27.47
N ASN A 60 -10.83 -9.22 27.57
CA ASN A 60 -11.13 -8.48 28.81
C ASN A 60 -12.63 -8.44 29.18
N PHE A 61 -13.54 -8.79 28.26
CA PHE A 61 -14.98 -8.88 28.52
C PHE A 61 -15.41 -10.29 28.97
N LEU A 62 -14.67 -11.33 28.58
CA LEU A 62 -14.96 -12.72 28.94
C LEU A 62 -14.39 -13.11 30.31
N ASP A 63 -13.39 -12.38 30.79
CA ASP A 63 -12.77 -12.56 32.11
C ASP A 63 -13.45 -11.76 33.26
N GLN A 64 -14.58 -11.06 33.00
CA GLN A 64 -15.39 -10.37 34.02
C GLN A 64 -16.64 -11.16 34.46
#